data_AF-A0A7C8D0Y5-F1
#
_entry.id   AF-A0A7C8D0Y5-F1
#
_cell.length_a   1.000
_cell.length_b   1.000
_cell.length_c   1.000
_cell.angle_alpha   90.00
_cell.angle_beta   90.00
_cell.angle_gamma   90.00
#
_symmetry.space_group_name_H-M   'P 1'
#
loop_
_entity.id
_entity.type
_entity.pdbx_description
1 polymer ?
#
loop_
_entity_poly.entity_id
_entity_poly.type
_entity_poly.pdbx_seq_one_letter_code
_entity_poly.pdbx_strand_id
1 'polypeptide(L)'
;MKTSSKARLTPCILGLGLLLPACSRTPVEPPGGPSADSGQPKQDEVTGIGNPLTQRTLKELFGSPGDVAPERSTGHPDLDFEEISGVLPATGTWREHPLLTDLNGDGLDDLVASNREEEGLHVWLRTAAGSWEPSLDGLPRDLMYGGSEAADLDGDGRRDLIFAAHKLHARVFLNKPLDGNPDGIRWEEVPGALECTFLGLDVALGNLNGDGFSDAVIISQFAMDRATGGLAVYFGRGDGTFERQTEHSTLLGRSRCGHQVECTDLDGDGLDDILVAAEWGLQVFFARRDTPTGAVRFEERSQGLKVPENIGNSLYSFVACELTGTAPLEVAFCGLADPAIPEGEHNNAGAYRWTGEGWEQFDQGLPSQRAFRDILSADFNADGHGDLVLSGPGQGVVLFLGDGAGMFKAQGQFQNTGAGGNCSIGDVDQDGRPDIAISNGATKRRPDAGGIKVFLNRAVAFEE
;
A
#
# COMPACT_ATOMS: atom_id res chain seq x y z
N MET A 1 43.43 -56.14 -10.83
CA MET A 1 42.55 -55.11 -11.42
C MET A 1 41.32 -54.96 -10.53
N LYS A 2 41.09 -53.72 -10.05
CA LYS A 2 39.92 -53.13 -9.39
C LYS A 2 39.15 -53.98 -8.35
N THR A 3 39.37 -53.66 -7.08
CA THR A 3 38.54 -54.04 -5.93
C THR A 3 37.62 -52.88 -5.51
N SER A 4 36.44 -53.25 -5.02
CA SER A 4 35.31 -52.43 -4.60
C SER A 4 35.57 -51.60 -3.33
N SER A 5 35.02 -50.39 -3.24
CA SER A 5 34.86 -49.67 -1.98
C SER A 5 33.38 -49.53 -1.58
N LYS A 6 32.99 -50.21 -0.51
CA LYS A 6 31.93 -49.78 0.41
C LYS A 6 32.60 -49.05 1.57
N ALA A 7 32.04 -47.94 2.05
CA ALA A 7 32.41 -47.35 3.34
C ALA A 7 31.16 -47.00 4.14
N ARG A 8 31.23 -47.35 5.43
CA ARG A 8 30.23 -47.23 6.50
C ARG A 8 30.37 -45.91 7.26
N LEU A 9 29.32 -45.60 8.00
CA LEU A 9 29.12 -44.50 8.96
C LEU A 9 29.98 -44.53 10.24
N THR A 10 30.26 -43.32 10.75
CA THR A 10 30.40 -42.81 12.16
C THR A 10 31.60 -43.22 13.04
N PRO A 11 31.90 -42.50 14.15
CA PRO A 11 32.06 -41.04 14.42
C PRO A 11 33.35 -40.75 15.25
N CYS A 12 33.73 -39.48 15.55
CA CYS A 12 34.43 -39.10 16.81
C CYS A 12 34.75 -37.59 16.98
N ILE A 13 34.93 -37.24 18.26
CA ILE A 13 35.09 -35.94 18.95
C ILE A 13 36.59 -35.59 19.18
N LEU A 14 36.85 -34.34 19.65
CA LEU A 14 38.07 -33.66 20.16
C LEU A 14 38.79 -32.78 19.12
N GLY A 15 39.28 -31.55 19.39
CA GLY A 15 39.60 -30.84 20.64
C GLY A 15 41.01 -30.20 20.52
N LEU A 16 41.24 -29.03 21.15
CA LEU A 16 42.44 -28.12 21.16
C LEU A 16 42.51 -27.08 20.02
N GLY A 17 42.85 -25.79 20.21
CA GLY A 17 43.30 -25.01 21.38
C GLY A 17 44.56 -24.17 21.09
N LEU A 18 44.55 -22.88 21.52
CA LEU A 18 45.67 -21.91 21.68
C LEU A 18 46.03 -21.06 20.44
N LEU A 19 46.42 -19.77 20.48
CA LEU A 19 46.71 -18.73 21.50
C LEU A 19 46.92 -17.40 20.76
N LEU A 20 46.81 -16.23 21.42
CA LEU A 20 47.72 -15.04 21.34
C LEU A 20 47.17 -13.82 22.14
N PRO A 21 47.99 -12.80 22.52
CA PRO A 21 48.36 -12.57 23.91
C PRO A 21 47.90 -11.23 24.53
N ALA A 22 48.11 -11.12 25.84
CA ALA A 22 47.88 -9.95 26.67
C ALA A 22 49.00 -8.88 26.52
N CYS A 23 48.61 -7.61 26.65
CA CYS A 23 49.51 -6.51 26.99
C CYS A 23 48.82 -5.61 28.03
N SER A 24 49.56 -5.29 29.10
CA SER A 24 49.14 -4.64 30.33
C SER A 24 49.21 -3.11 30.25
N ARG A 25 48.24 -2.41 30.86
CA ARG A 25 48.42 -1.07 31.46
C ARG A 25 47.52 -0.88 32.68
N THR A 26 48.06 -0.11 33.62
CA THR A 26 47.74 0.12 35.04
C THR A 26 46.38 0.78 35.35
N PRO A 27 45.85 0.63 36.59
CA PRO A 27 44.52 1.11 36.97
C PRO A 27 44.54 2.59 37.37
N VAL A 28 43.50 3.34 36.98
CA VAL A 28 43.19 4.68 37.49
C VAL A 28 41.87 4.57 38.24
N GLU A 29 41.87 4.95 39.52
CA GLU A 29 40.67 5.02 40.37
C GLU A 29 39.72 6.14 39.91
N PRO A 30 38.39 5.93 39.93
CA PRO A 30 37.42 7.00 39.75
C PRO A 30 37.12 7.70 41.10
N PRO A 31 36.93 9.02 41.14
CA PRO A 31 36.49 9.69 42.37
C PRO A 31 35.00 9.41 42.64
N GLY A 32 34.69 9.36 43.94
CA GLY A 32 33.44 8.87 44.54
C GLY A 32 32.14 9.53 44.07
N GLY A 33 31.08 8.74 44.10
CA GLY A 33 29.70 9.20 43.90
C GLY A 33 29.11 9.92 45.12
N PRO A 34 27.78 10.10 45.12
CA PRO A 34 27.04 9.60 46.27
C PRO A 34 25.92 8.61 45.89
N SER A 35 26.01 7.46 46.56
CA SER A 35 24.95 6.52 46.98
C SER A 35 23.77 6.22 46.04
N ALA A 36 23.81 5.03 45.44
CA ALA A 36 22.61 4.31 45.02
C ALA A 36 22.02 3.56 46.23
N ASP A 37 20.78 3.90 46.57
CA ASP A 37 19.90 3.16 47.43
C ASP A 37 19.48 1.85 46.73
N SER A 38 19.32 0.79 47.51
CA SER A 38 19.00 -0.56 47.05
C SER A 38 17.54 -0.66 46.60
N GLY A 39 17.31 -0.93 45.31
CA GLY A 39 15.99 -1.28 44.78
C GLY A 39 16.11 -2.09 43.50
N GLN A 40 15.53 -3.28 43.49
CA GLN A 40 15.43 -4.16 42.32
C GLN A 40 14.84 -3.41 41.11
N PRO A 41 15.24 -3.72 39.85
CA PRO A 41 14.58 -3.14 38.69
C PRO A 41 13.13 -3.64 38.63
N LYS A 42 12.18 -2.70 38.77
CA LYS A 42 10.78 -2.93 38.44
C LYS A 42 10.65 -3.10 36.92
N GLN A 43 9.83 -4.05 36.52
CA GLN A 43 9.23 -4.07 35.19
C GLN A 43 8.47 -2.74 35.01
N ASP A 44 8.93 -1.90 34.08
CA ASP A 44 8.12 -0.78 33.61
C ASP A 44 7.03 -1.36 32.70
N GLU A 45 5.91 -1.74 33.32
CA GLU A 45 4.61 -1.68 32.66
C GLU A 45 4.40 -0.24 32.18
N VAL A 46 4.38 -0.03 30.86
CA VAL A 46 3.84 1.20 30.27
C VAL A 46 2.32 1.16 30.42
N THR A 47 1.84 1.43 31.64
CA THR A 47 0.45 1.77 31.93
C THR A 47 0.42 3.26 32.27
N GLY A 48 -0.10 4.08 31.35
CA GLY A 48 0.06 5.52 31.52
C GLY A 48 -0.66 6.46 30.57
N ILE A 49 -1.78 6.07 29.94
CA ILE A 49 -2.83 7.04 29.58
C ILE A 49 -4.16 6.34 29.86
N GLY A 50 -4.87 6.81 30.89
CA GLY A 50 -6.25 6.43 31.09
C GLY A 50 -7.06 6.87 29.88
N ASN A 51 -7.53 5.91 29.08
CA ASN A 51 -8.42 6.17 27.97
C ASN A 51 -9.82 5.70 28.38
N PRO A 52 -10.67 6.56 28.98
CA PRO A 52 -12.08 6.32 28.86
C PRO A 52 -12.41 6.59 27.38
N LEU A 53 -12.46 5.53 26.57
CA LEU A 53 -13.01 5.53 25.22
C LEU A 53 -14.48 5.99 25.33
N THR A 54 -14.67 7.30 25.36
CA THR A 54 -15.94 7.92 25.05
C THR A 54 -15.97 7.94 23.54
N GLN A 55 -16.87 7.14 22.95
CA GLN A 55 -17.21 7.22 21.54
C GLN A 55 -17.56 8.68 21.25
N ARG A 56 -16.65 9.42 20.61
CA ARG A 56 -16.92 10.77 20.15
C ARG A 56 -17.61 10.63 18.80
N THR A 57 -18.62 11.42 18.54
CA THR A 57 -19.26 11.44 17.22
C THR A 57 -18.33 12.13 16.20
N LEU A 58 -18.46 11.82 14.90
CA LEU A 58 -17.72 12.52 13.82
C LEU A 58 -17.79 14.06 13.95
N LYS A 59 -18.94 14.57 14.40
CA LYS A 59 -19.18 15.99 14.65
C LYS A 59 -18.38 16.55 15.84
N GLU A 60 -18.09 15.74 16.84
CA GLU A 60 -17.29 16.09 18.03
C GLU A 60 -15.79 16.02 17.77
N LEU A 61 -15.36 15.18 16.83
CA LEU A 61 -13.95 15.06 16.44
C LEU A 61 -13.54 16.16 15.44
N PHE A 62 -14.41 16.50 14.49
CA PHE A 62 -14.02 17.30 13.32
C PHE A 62 -14.81 18.61 13.13
N GLY A 63 -15.76 18.92 14.03
CA GLY A 63 -16.61 20.12 13.92
C GLY A 63 -17.76 19.95 12.92
N SER A 64 -18.54 21.01 12.68
CA SER A 64 -19.56 21.01 11.62
C SER A 64 -18.89 21.41 10.29
N PRO A 65 -19.26 20.79 9.17
CA PRO A 65 -18.67 21.14 7.87
C PRO A 65 -18.89 22.62 7.59
N GLY A 66 -17.80 23.33 7.33
CA GLY A 66 -17.87 24.68 6.78
C GLY A 66 -18.18 24.59 5.30
N ASP A 67 -19.09 25.43 4.82
CA ASP A 67 -19.32 25.61 3.38
C ASP A 67 -18.04 26.22 2.76
N VAL A 68 -17.11 25.38 2.32
CA VAL A 68 -15.96 25.80 1.52
C VAL A 68 -16.40 25.70 0.06
N ALA A 69 -16.46 26.84 -0.61
CA ALA A 69 -16.70 26.88 -2.04
C ALA A 69 -15.55 26.17 -2.79
N PRO A 70 -15.83 25.46 -3.90
CA PRO A 70 -14.79 24.78 -4.66
C PRO A 70 -13.72 25.78 -5.12
N GLU A 71 -12.46 25.51 -4.78
CA GLU A 71 -11.30 26.24 -5.27
C GLU A 71 -10.67 25.47 -6.43
N ARG A 72 -10.38 26.17 -7.54
CA ARG A 72 -9.61 25.59 -8.65
C ARG A 72 -8.14 25.52 -8.26
N SER A 73 -7.53 24.35 -8.40
CA SER A 73 -6.26 24.03 -7.75
C SER A 73 -5.02 24.11 -8.65
N THR A 74 -5.15 24.51 -9.92
CA THR A 74 -4.02 24.54 -10.88
C THR A 74 -3.84 25.89 -11.56
N GLY A 75 -2.59 26.20 -11.91
CA GLY A 75 -2.22 27.33 -12.76
C GLY A 75 -2.02 26.94 -14.23
N HIS A 76 -2.54 25.77 -14.65
CA HIS A 76 -2.36 25.23 -16.00
C HIS A 76 -3.67 25.34 -16.79
N PRO A 77 -3.67 25.87 -18.03
CA PRO A 77 -4.91 26.09 -18.78
C PRO A 77 -5.63 24.79 -19.21
N ASP A 78 -4.89 23.70 -19.36
CA ASP A 78 -5.40 22.45 -19.99
C ASP A 78 -5.67 21.32 -18.99
N LEU A 79 -5.35 21.51 -17.70
CA LEU A 79 -5.57 20.54 -16.62
C LEU A 79 -6.19 21.29 -15.45
N ASP A 80 -7.52 21.27 -15.36
CA ASP A 80 -8.31 22.00 -14.36
C ASP A 80 -8.81 21.01 -13.32
N PHE A 81 -8.31 21.08 -12.08
CA PHE A 81 -8.77 20.22 -11.00
C PHE A 81 -9.59 21.01 -9.98
N GLU A 82 -10.83 20.57 -9.78
CA GLU A 82 -11.79 21.17 -8.87
C GLU A 82 -11.81 20.43 -7.54
N GLU A 83 -11.46 21.11 -6.44
CA GLU A 83 -11.55 20.48 -5.11
C GLU A 83 -13.02 20.34 -4.67
N ILE A 84 -13.41 19.11 -4.33
CA ILE A 84 -14.78 18.72 -3.92
C ILE A 84 -14.80 18.01 -2.56
N SER A 85 -13.79 18.29 -1.73
CA SER A 85 -13.65 17.67 -0.40
C SER A 85 -14.89 17.88 0.47
N GLY A 86 -15.55 19.04 0.37
CA GLY A 86 -16.83 19.33 1.02
C GLY A 86 -16.81 19.04 2.53
N VAL A 87 -17.58 18.02 2.94
CA VAL A 87 -17.72 17.61 4.35
C VAL A 87 -16.65 16.63 4.83
N LEU A 88 -15.73 16.22 3.96
CA LEU A 88 -14.65 15.31 4.32
C LEU A 88 -13.72 15.92 5.38
N PRO A 89 -13.05 15.08 6.19
CA PRO A 89 -12.21 15.56 7.29
C PRO A 89 -11.06 16.45 6.82
N ALA A 90 -11.06 17.72 7.22
CA ALA A 90 -9.97 18.66 6.93
C ALA A 90 -8.76 18.55 7.89
N THR A 91 -8.77 17.57 8.80
CA THR A 91 -7.71 17.29 9.79
C THR A 91 -7.63 15.79 10.06
N GLY A 92 -6.58 15.33 10.73
CA GLY A 92 -6.48 13.96 11.25
C GLY A 92 -5.23 13.21 10.82
N THR A 93 -5.04 12.01 11.39
CA THR A 93 -3.86 11.18 11.16
C THR A 93 -4.12 10.07 10.14
N TRP A 94 -4.58 10.46 8.95
CA TRP A 94 -4.86 9.56 7.83
C TRP A 94 -3.59 8.85 7.34
N ARG A 95 -3.73 7.61 6.87
CA ARG A 95 -2.62 6.74 6.46
C ARG A 95 -3.06 5.80 5.35
N GLU A 96 -2.06 5.35 4.59
CA GLU A 96 -2.20 4.46 3.44
C GLU A 96 -3.10 5.04 2.35
N HIS A 97 -3.13 4.36 1.21
CA HIS A 97 -3.92 4.77 0.05
C HIS A 97 -5.41 4.82 0.41
N PRO A 98 -6.10 5.94 0.15
CA PRO A 98 -7.55 5.91 0.11
C PRO A 98 -8.00 4.98 -1.03
N LEU A 99 -9.20 4.41 -0.95
CA LEU A 99 -9.79 3.62 -2.03
C LEU A 99 -10.99 4.37 -2.58
N LEU A 100 -11.01 4.55 -3.90
CA LEU A 100 -12.15 5.09 -4.65
C LEU A 100 -12.82 3.94 -5.39
N THR A 101 -14.10 3.70 -5.12
CA THR A 101 -14.83 2.59 -5.73
C THR A 101 -16.33 2.75 -5.48
N ASP A 102 -17.17 2.52 -6.49
CA ASP A 102 -18.62 2.41 -6.30
C ASP A 102 -18.98 1.21 -5.40
N LEU A 103 -19.42 1.47 -4.16
CA LEU A 103 -19.78 0.45 -3.17
C LEU A 103 -21.28 0.16 -3.15
N ASN A 104 -22.12 1.10 -3.57
CA ASN A 104 -23.58 0.97 -3.50
C ASN A 104 -24.23 0.65 -4.85
N GLY A 105 -23.46 0.67 -5.94
CA GLY A 105 -23.90 0.41 -7.31
C GLY A 105 -24.63 1.59 -7.97
N ASP A 106 -24.48 2.82 -7.46
CA ASP A 106 -25.14 4.01 -8.02
C ASP A 106 -24.35 4.66 -9.17
N GLY A 107 -23.17 4.11 -9.46
CA GLY A 107 -22.24 4.56 -10.47
C GLY A 107 -21.19 5.52 -9.93
N LEU A 108 -21.40 6.23 -8.83
CA LEU A 108 -20.42 7.20 -8.33
C LEU A 108 -19.38 6.49 -7.47
N ASP A 109 -18.08 6.77 -7.68
CA ASP A 109 -17.08 6.20 -6.79
C ASP A 109 -17.21 6.79 -5.37
N ASP A 110 -17.34 5.87 -4.41
CA ASP A 110 -17.33 6.13 -2.97
C ASP A 110 -15.90 6.14 -2.44
N LEU A 111 -15.73 6.62 -1.20
CA LEU A 111 -14.41 6.79 -0.60
C LEU A 111 -14.24 5.93 0.65
N VAL A 112 -13.16 5.16 0.69
CA VAL A 112 -12.68 4.47 1.88
C VAL A 112 -11.33 5.04 2.30
N ALA A 113 -11.15 5.32 3.59
CA ALA A 113 -9.86 5.77 4.11
C ALA A 113 -9.62 5.31 5.55
N SER A 114 -8.35 5.13 5.91
CA SER A 114 -7.97 4.64 7.23
C SER A 114 -7.23 5.71 8.06
N ASN A 115 -7.47 5.69 9.37
CA ASN A 115 -6.89 6.63 10.32
C ASN A 115 -6.10 5.91 11.41
N ARG A 116 -4.89 6.41 11.70
CA ARG A 116 -3.94 5.77 12.60
C ARG A 116 -4.34 5.75 14.06
N GLU A 117 -4.86 6.85 14.58
CA GLU A 117 -4.94 7.08 16.03
C GLU A 117 -6.38 7.20 16.52
N GLU A 118 -7.36 7.36 15.61
CA GLU A 118 -8.79 7.45 15.94
C GLU A 118 -9.64 6.75 14.88
N GLU A 119 -10.57 5.91 15.33
CA GLU A 119 -11.71 5.39 14.56
C GLU A 119 -11.45 4.44 13.36
N GLY A 120 -10.19 4.18 13.03
CA GLY A 120 -9.79 3.15 12.08
C GLY A 120 -10.28 3.38 10.65
N LEU A 121 -10.94 2.38 10.08
CA LEU A 121 -11.49 2.42 8.71
C LEU A 121 -12.75 3.28 8.65
N HIS A 122 -12.84 4.14 7.64
CA HIS A 122 -13.99 4.98 7.34
C HIS A 122 -14.44 4.80 5.91
N VAL A 123 -15.74 4.96 5.68
CA VAL A 123 -16.37 4.93 4.36
C VAL A 123 -17.31 6.12 4.23
N TRP A 124 -17.29 6.78 3.07
CA TRP A 124 -18.24 7.81 2.69
C TRP A 124 -18.83 7.49 1.32
N LEU A 125 -20.15 7.52 1.23
CA LEU A 125 -20.86 7.39 -0.02
C LEU A 125 -20.94 8.73 -0.72
N ARG A 126 -20.74 8.73 -2.04
CA ARG A 126 -20.92 9.88 -2.88
C ARG A 126 -22.40 10.01 -3.23
N THR A 127 -22.98 11.18 -2.95
CA THR A 127 -24.39 11.44 -3.27
C THR A 127 -24.53 12.05 -4.66
N ALA A 128 -25.67 11.80 -5.31
CA ALA A 128 -26.06 12.45 -6.57
C ALA A 128 -26.11 14.00 -6.48
N ALA A 129 -26.20 14.56 -5.28
CA ALA A 129 -26.13 16.01 -5.05
C ALA A 129 -24.69 16.56 -5.01
N GLY A 130 -23.67 15.70 -5.13
CA GLY A 130 -22.25 16.08 -5.07
C GLY A 130 -21.67 16.18 -3.66
N SER A 131 -22.37 15.71 -2.63
CA SER A 131 -21.90 15.67 -1.24
C SER A 131 -21.45 14.27 -0.82
N TRP A 132 -20.80 14.16 0.35
CA TRP A 132 -20.32 12.91 0.93
C TRP A 132 -21.12 12.55 2.19
N GLU A 133 -21.58 11.30 2.29
CA GLU A 133 -22.35 10.81 3.45
C GLU A 133 -21.62 9.64 4.12
N PRO A 134 -21.35 9.68 5.45
CA PRO A 134 -20.63 8.59 6.12
C PRO A 134 -21.47 7.30 6.16
N SER A 135 -20.85 6.17 5.79
CA SER A 135 -21.46 4.84 5.80
C SER A 135 -20.67 3.88 6.69
N LEU A 136 -20.91 3.97 7.99
CA LEU A 136 -20.07 3.31 9.02
C LEU A 136 -20.80 2.20 9.79
N ASP A 137 -22.06 1.90 9.45
CA ASP A 137 -22.84 0.91 10.18
C ASP A 137 -22.22 -0.48 10.07
N GLY A 138 -21.94 -1.10 11.23
CA GLY A 138 -21.29 -2.39 11.32
C GLY A 138 -19.75 -2.39 11.29
N LEU A 139 -19.09 -1.25 11.01
CA LEU A 139 -17.62 -1.17 11.02
C LEU A 139 -17.06 -0.94 12.44
N PRO A 140 -16.10 -1.75 12.90
CA PRO A 140 -15.42 -1.52 14.17
C PRO A 140 -14.50 -0.30 14.07
N ARG A 141 -14.50 0.52 15.13
CA ARG A 141 -13.80 1.82 15.17
C ARG A 141 -12.42 1.76 15.82
N ASP A 142 -11.86 0.56 16.01
CA ASP A 142 -10.61 0.38 16.75
C ASP A 142 -9.57 -0.47 16.00
N LEU A 143 -9.65 -0.48 14.67
CA LEU A 143 -8.76 -1.23 13.77
C LEU A 143 -7.40 -0.54 13.50
N MET A 144 -7.28 0.75 13.80
CA MET A 144 -6.17 1.62 13.33
C MET A 144 -6.14 1.70 11.79
N TYR A 145 -4.96 1.87 11.21
CA TYR A 145 -4.74 2.08 9.77
C TYR A 145 -4.26 0.81 9.07
N GLY A 146 -4.28 0.84 7.75
CA GLY A 146 -3.84 -0.25 6.87
C GLY A 146 -4.33 -0.03 5.44
N GLY A 147 -3.85 -0.84 4.50
CA GLY A 147 -4.40 -0.94 3.16
C GLY A 147 -5.81 -1.55 3.15
N SER A 148 -6.60 -1.17 2.16
CA SER A 148 -7.96 -1.67 1.94
C SER A 148 -8.19 -1.96 0.47
N GLU A 149 -8.93 -3.02 0.19
CA GLU A 149 -9.37 -3.38 -1.17
C GLU A 149 -10.86 -3.69 -1.17
N ALA A 150 -11.50 -3.53 -2.33
CA ALA A 150 -12.91 -3.85 -2.51
C ALA A 150 -13.17 -4.72 -3.74
N ALA A 151 -13.95 -5.79 -3.55
CA ALA A 151 -14.40 -6.68 -4.61
C ALA A 151 -15.66 -7.44 -4.15
N ASP A 152 -16.37 -8.08 -5.06
CA ASP A 152 -17.45 -9.02 -4.70
C ASP A 152 -16.83 -10.32 -4.18
N LEU A 153 -16.74 -10.47 -2.85
CA LEU A 153 -16.04 -11.58 -2.21
C LEU A 153 -16.96 -12.78 -1.95
N ASP A 154 -18.28 -12.59 -1.98
CA ASP A 154 -19.27 -13.63 -1.74
C ASP A 154 -20.27 -13.89 -2.89
N GLY A 155 -20.07 -13.21 -4.02
CA GLY A 155 -20.81 -13.43 -5.27
C GLY A 155 -22.22 -12.84 -5.26
N ASP A 156 -22.52 -11.89 -4.38
CA ASP A 156 -23.82 -11.24 -4.29
C ASP A 156 -23.97 -10.00 -5.19
N GLY A 157 -22.89 -9.63 -5.89
CA GLY A 157 -22.83 -8.52 -6.83
C GLY A 157 -22.57 -7.17 -6.17
N ARG A 158 -22.31 -7.11 -4.86
CA ARG A 158 -21.89 -5.91 -4.15
C ARG A 158 -20.40 -5.97 -3.86
N ARG A 159 -19.74 -4.82 -3.84
CA ARG A 159 -18.34 -4.76 -3.41
C ARG A 159 -18.26 -4.84 -1.89
N ASP A 160 -17.63 -5.89 -1.41
CA ASP A 160 -17.21 -6.12 -0.04
C ASP A 160 -15.84 -5.49 0.23
N LEU A 161 -15.44 -5.39 1.50
CA LEU A 161 -14.14 -4.83 1.90
C LEU A 161 -13.24 -5.86 2.56
N ILE A 162 -11.97 -5.85 2.18
CA ILE A 162 -10.88 -6.42 2.97
C ILE A 162 -9.98 -5.30 3.49
N PHE A 163 -9.57 -5.39 4.75
CA PHE A 163 -8.78 -4.35 5.40
C PHE A 163 -7.61 -4.93 6.19
N ALA A 164 -6.38 -4.55 5.83
CA ALA A 164 -5.13 -4.98 6.46
C ALA A 164 -4.87 -4.22 7.78
N ALA A 165 -5.62 -4.52 8.85
CA ALA A 165 -5.54 -3.72 10.07
C ALA A 165 -4.20 -3.85 10.81
N HIS A 166 -3.56 -2.71 11.09
CA HIS A 166 -2.31 -2.63 11.86
C HIS A 166 -2.47 -2.97 13.36
N LYS A 167 -3.69 -3.05 13.91
CA LYS A 167 -3.91 -3.40 15.34
C LYS A 167 -4.43 -4.82 15.56
N LEU A 168 -5.29 -5.31 14.66
CA LEU A 168 -6.14 -6.48 14.89
C LEU A 168 -6.15 -7.42 13.68
N HIS A 169 -5.03 -7.54 12.94
CA HIS A 169 -4.88 -8.35 11.71
C HIS A 169 -5.89 -8.01 10.61
N ALA A 170 -5.75 -8.64 9.44
CA ALA A 170 -6.65 -8.38 8.32
C ALA A 170 -8.09 -8.83 8.62
N ARG A 171 -9.08 -8.07 8.15
CA ARG A 171 -10.52 -8.30 8.38
C ARG A 171 -11.28 -8.23 7.07
N VAL A 172 -12.37 -8.98 6.96
CA VAL A 172 -13.27 -9.00 5.80
C VAL A 172 -14.65 -8.53 6.26
N PHE A 173 -15.26 -7.62 5.51
CA PHE A 173 -16.56 -7.04 5.77
C PHE A 173 -17.43 -7.16 4.51
N LEU A 174 -18.51 -7.93 4.61
CA LEU A 174 -19.49 -8.04 3.53
C LEU A 174 -20.41 -6.82 3.52
N ASN A 175 -20.73 -6.35 2.32
CA ASN A 175 -21.62 -5.24 2.07
C ASN A 175 -23.06 -5.75 1.96
N LYS A 176 -23.83 -5.66 3.04
CA LYS A 176 -25.22 -6.11 3.08
C LYS A 176 -26.19 -4.94 2.91
N PRO A 177 -27.34 -5.14 2.24
CA PRO A 177 -28.34 -4.10 2.10
C PRO A 177 -28.86 -3.68 3.48
N LEU A 178 -29.06 -2.38 3.66
CA LEU A 178 -29.69 -1.85 4.86
C LEU A 178 -31.19 -2.16 4.87
N ASP A 179 -31.75 -2.50 6.03
CA ASP A 179 -33.17 -2.84 6.16
C ASP A 179 -34.09 -1.74 5.57
N GLY A 180 -34.81 -2.08 4.50
CA GLY A 180 -35.71 -1.16 3.81
C GLY A 180 -35.05 -0.15 2.87
N ASN A 181 -33.72 -0.22 2.69
CA ASN A 181 -32.97 0.55 1.70
C ASN A 181 -31.97 -0.37 0.97
N PRO A 182 -32.31 -0.92 -0.22
CA PRO A 182 -31.42 -1.80 -0.96
C PRO A 182 -30.12 -1.11 -1.39
N ASP A 183 -30.12 0.21 -1.56
CA ASP A 183 -28.95 0.98 -1.96
C ASP A 183 -28.12 1.41 -0.71
N GLY A 184 -28.67 1.17 0.48
CA GLY A 184 -27.96 1.39 1.74
C GLY A 184 -27.02 0.24 2.05
N ILE A 185 -25.92 0.57 2.75
CA ILE A 185 -24.90 -0.39 3.14
C ILE A 185 -24.95 -0.63 4.65
N ARG A 186 -24.84 -1.89 5.04
CA ARG A 186 -24.51 -2.36 6.37
C ARG A 186 -23.35 -3.33 6.26
N TRP A 187 -22.25 -3.02 6.93
CA TRP A 187 -21.06 -3.87 6.94
C TRP A 187 -21.24 -5.04 7.90
N GLU A 188 -21.06 -6.26 7.42
CA GLU A 188 -21.06 -7.48 8.23
C GLU A 188 -19.68 -8.11 8.22
N GLU A 189 -19.00 -8.11 9.36
CA GLU A 189 -17.70 -8.78 9.48
C GLU A 189 -17.85 -10.31 9.37
N VAL A 190 -16.98 -10.95 8.59
CA VAL A 190 -16.87 -12.42 8.51
C VAL A 190 -15.83 -12.91 9.53
N PRO A 191 -16.24 -13.47 10.69
CA PRO A 191 -15.30 -13.79 11.75
C PRO A 191 -14.40 -14.96 11.34
N GLY A 192 -13.08 -14.76 11.41
CA GLY A 192 -12.12 -15.80 11.05
C GLY A 192 -12.03 -16.09 9.54
N ALA A 193 -12.49 -15.17 8.69
CA ALA A 193 -12.34 -15.29 7.23
C ALA A 193 -10.90 -15.50 6.77
N LEU A 194 -9.93 -14.97 7.54
CA LEU A 194 -8.50 -15.04 7.27
C LEU A 194 -7.79 -15.66 8.48
N GLU A 195 -7.02 -16.73 8.25
CA GLU A 195 -6.02 -17.16 9.22
C GLU A 195 -4.80 -16.23 9.15
N CYS A 196 -4.91 -15.04 9.76
CA CYS A 196 -3.84 -14.06 9.84
C CYS A 196 -3.48 -13.78 11.30
N THR A 197 -2.21 -14.04 11.65
CA THR A 197 -1.70 -13.91 13.03
C THR A 197 -0.77 -12.71 13.21
N PHE A 198 -0.59 -11.90 12.17
CA PHE A 198 0.31 -10.76 12.13
C PHE A 198 -0.43 -9.48 11.77
N LEU A 199 0.23 -8.34 11.95
CA LEU A 199 -0.37 -7.04 11.64
C LEU A 199 -0.25 -6.80 10.13
N GLY A 200 -1.37 -6.62 9.44
CA GLY A 200 -1.35 -6.26 8.03
C GLY A 200 -0.79 -4.86 7.85
N LEU A 201 0.03 -4.66 6.81
CA LEU A 201 0.35 -3.32 6.31
C LEU A 201 -0.54 -2.99 5.12
N ASP A 202 -0.57 -3.91 4.16
CA ASP A 202 -1.29 -3.75 2.91
C ASP A 202 -1.86 -5.07 2.44
N VAL A 203 -2.86 -4.99 1.57
CA VAL A 203 -3.57 -6.13 0.98
C VAL A 203 -3.86 -5.84 -0.49
N ALA A 204 -3.71 -6.86 -1.34
CA ALA A 204 -4.14 -6.84 -2.72
C ALA A 204 -5.12 -7.98 -2.99
N LEU A 205 -6.08 -7.77 -3.88
CA LEU A 205 -6.99 -8.78 -4.38
C LEU A 205 -6.69 -9.10 -5.85
N GLY A 206 -6.82 -10.37 -6.25
CA GLY A 206 -6.65 -10.79 -7.65
C GLY A 206 -7.04 -12.26 -7.85
N ASN A 207 -7.15 -12.72 -9.08
CA ASN A 207 -7.44 -14.11 -9.44
C ASN A 207 -6.12 -14.88 -9.67
N LEU A 208 -5.39 -15.14 -8.60
CA LEU A 208 -4.06 -15.76 -8.65
C LEU A 208 -4.11 -17.23 -9.09
N ASN A 209 -5.20 -17.91 -8.72
CA ASN A 209 -5.36 -19.34 -8.98
C ASN A 209 -6.21 -19.67 -10.21
N GLY A 210 -6.85 -18.67 -10.82
CA GLY A 210 -7.67 -18.77 -12.03
C GLY A 210 -9.04 -19.43 -11.84
N ASP A 211 -9.60 -19.48 -10.63
CA ASP A 211 -10.94 -20.02 -10.34
C ASP A 211 -12.07 -19.00 -10.47
N GLY A 212 -11.72 -17.71 -10.61
CA GLY A 212 -12.66 -16.61 -10.80
C GLY A 212 -13.16 -16.00 -9.49
N PHE A 213 -12.68 -16.45 -8.34
CA PHE A 213 -12.87 -15.77 -7.07
C PHE A 213 -11.68 -14.86 -6.77
N SER A 214 -11.92 -13.79 -6.01
CA SER A 214 -10.83 -12.94 -5.53
C SER A 214 -10.01 -13.70 -4.49
N ASP A 215 -8.75 -13.96 -4.82
CA ASP A 215 -7.69 -14.34 -3.90
C ASP A 215 -7.11 -13.08 -3.24
N ALA A 216 -6.41 -13.25 -2.12
CA ALA A 216 -5.80 -12.13 -1.39
C ALA A 216 -4.31 -12.36 -1.13
N VAL A 217 -3.52 -11.29 -1.25
CA VAL A 217 -2.14 -11.25 -0.78
C VAL A 217 -2.03 -10.17 0.29
N ILE A 218 -1.55 -10.55 1.47
CA ILE A 218 -1.36 -9.62 2.59
C ILE A 218 0.12 -9.57 2.93
N ILE A 219 0.66 -8.36 3.05
CA ILE A 219 2.05 -8.15 3.47
C ILE A 219 2.14 -7.57 4.88
N SER A 220 3.23 -7.92 5.56
CA SER A 220 3.51 -7.45 6.90
C SER A 220 4.99 -7.41 7.21
N GLN A 221 5.44 -6.30 7.80
CA GLN A 221 6.74 -6.19 8.46
C GLN A 221 6.65 -6.47 9.97
N PHE A 222 5.45 -6.41 10.55
CA PHE A 222 5.22 -6.43 11.99
C PHE A 222 4.43 -7.66 12.42
N ALA A 223 5.01 -8.41 13.35
CA ALA A 223 4.36 -9.55 13.94
C ALA A 223 4.31 -9.45 15.45
N MET A 224 3.28 -10.05 16.04
CA MET A 224 3.14 -10.19 17.49
C MET A 224 4.23 -11.10 18.08
N ASP A 225 4.86 -11.94 17.24
CA ASP A 225 6.05 -12.72 17.58
C ASP A 225 7.22 -12.50 16.60
N ARG A 226 8.41 -13.00 16.96
CA ARG A 226 9.60 -12.89 16.10
C ARG A 226 9.64 -13.92 14.95
N ALA A 227 8.60 -14.73 14.74
CA ALA A 227 8.61 -15.82 13.76
C ALA A 227 7.60 -15.65 12.62
N THR A 228 6.62 -14.75 12.75
CA THR A 228 5.54 -14.51 11.79
C THR A 228 5.69 -13.16 11.06
N GLY A 229 4.85 -12.93 10.04
CA GLY A 229 4.90 -11.80 9.10
C GLY A 229 5.49 -12.20 7.74
N GLY A 230 5.63 -11.24 6.83
CA GLY A 230 6.02 -11.47 5.45
C GLY A 230 4.85 -11.32 4.49
N LEU A 231 5.02 -11.88 3.30
CA LEU A 231 3.96 -12.03 2.31
C LEU A 231 3.18 -13.32 2.60
N ALA A 232 1.86 -13.22 2.69
CA ALA A 232 0.97 -14.36 2.81
C ALA A 232 -0.06 -14.36 1.68
N VAL A 233 -0.22 -15.51 1.04
CA VAL A 233 -1.17 -15.74 -0.04
C VAL A 233 -2.36 -16.52 0.49
N TYR A 234 -3.56 -16.11 0.07
CA TYR A 234 -4.83 -16.67 0.48
C TYR A 234 -5.68 -16.92 -0.76
N PHE A 235 -6.21 -18.13 -0.94
CA PHE A 235 -7.15 -18.39 -2.02
C PHE A 235 -8.59 -18.15 -1.56
N GLY A 236 -9.33 -17.38 -2.35
CA GLY A 236 -10.73 -17.06 -2.08
C GLY A 236 -11.63 -18.28 -2.27
N ARG A 237 -12.72 -18.33 -1.51
CA ARG A 237 -13.72 -19.41 -1.63
C ARG A 237 -15.03 -18.95 -2.28
N GLY A 238 -15.14 -17.66 -2.58
CA GLY A 238 -16.34 -17.04 -3.16
C GLY A 238 -17.52 -16.94 -2.18
N ASP A 239 -17.25 -17.02 -0.87
CA ASP A 239 -18.25 -16.89 0.20
C ASP A 239 -17.79 -15.90 1.29
N GLY A 240 -16.85 -15.02 0.95
CA GLY A 240 -16.19 -14.11 1.90
C GLY A 240 -15.11 -14.76 2.77
N THR A 241 -14.84 -16.07 2.62
CA THR A 241 -13.77 -16.77 3.36
C THR A 241 -12.57 -17.14 2.49
N PHE A 242 -11.43 -17.35 3.12
CA PHE A 242 -10.16 -17.56 2.44
C PHE A 242 -9.36 -18.73 3.02
N GLU A 243 -8.63 -19.45 2.16
CA GLU A 243 -7.69 -20.51 2.54
C GLU A 243 -6.24 -20.07 2.41
N ARG A 244 -5.50 -20.11 3.52
CA ARG A 244 -4.09 -19.72 3.56
C ARG A 244 -3.19 -20.71 2.81
N GLN A 245 -2.47 -20.22 1.82
CA GLN A 245 -1.49 -20.98 1.06
C GLN A 245 -0.12 -20.94 1.75
N THR A 246 0.10 -21.91 2.65
CA THR A 246 1.29 -21.94 3.53
C THR A 246 2.61 -22.05 2.75
N GLU A 247 2.64 -22.79 1.64
CA GLU A 247 3.85 -22.95 0.81
C GLU A 247 4.22 -21.64 0.11
N HIS A 248 3.24 -20.91 -0.43
CA HIS A 248 3.43 -19.63 -1.11
C HIS A 248 3.65 -18.46 -0.15
N SER A 249 3.28 -18.62 1.13
CA SER A 249 3.57 -17.63 2.17
C SER A 249 5.05 -17.59 2.61
N THR A 250 5.94 -18.24 1.85
CA THR A 250 7.41 -18.19 2.04
C THR A 250 8.13 -17.43 0.93
N LEU A 251 7.39 -16.92 -0.07
CA LEU A 251 7.95 -16.17 -1.21
C LEU A 251 8.74 -14.95 -0.74
N LEU A 252 8.24 -14.25 0.28
CA LEU A 252 8.93 -13.11 0.87
C LEU A 252 8.80 -13.09 2.39
N GLY A 253 9.94 -13.23 3.08
CA GLY A 253 9.99 -13.12 4.52
C GLY A 253 9.87 -11.68 5.00
N ARG A 254 9.31 -11.48 6.20
CA ARG A 254 9.01 -10.14 6.77
C ARG A 254 10.14 -9.12 6.75
N SER A 255 11.40 -9.55 6.90
CA SER A 255 12.55 -8.63 6.95
C SER A 255 12.80 -8.00 5.59
N ARG A 256 12.23 -8.59 4.54
CA ARG A 256 12.35 -8.17 3.17
C ARG A 256 11.08 -7.52 2.62
N CYS A 257 9.94 -7.56 3.33
CA CYS A 257 8.70 -6.94 2.86
C CYS A 257 8.78 -5.41 2.98
N GLY A 258 8.33 -4.72 1.94
CA GLY A 258 8.12 -3.29 1.89
C GLY A 258 6.72 -2.89 2.33
N HIS A 259 6.20 -1.82 1.73
CA HIS A 259 4.96 -1.15 2.17
C HIS A 259 3.74 -1.41 1.31
N GLN A 260 3.91 -1.92 0.08
CA GLN A 260 2.82 -2.09 -0.88
C GLN A 260 2.87 -3.46 -1.57
N VAL A 261 1.70 -4.02 -1.88
CA VAL A 261 1.51 -5.21 -2.72
C VAL A 261 0.40 -4.94 -3.74
N GLU A 262 0.50 -5.52 -4.93
CA GLU A 262 -0.50 -5.44 -5.99
C GLU A 262 -0.66 -6.82 -6.66
N CYS A 263 -1.87 -7.13 -7.12
CA CYS A 263 -2.15 -8.34 -7.89
C CYS A 263 -2.75 -7.96 -9.24
N THR A 264 -2.08 -8.33 -10.33
CA THR A 264 -2.57 -8.10 -11.70
C THR A 264 -1.82 -8.99 -12.69
N ASP A 265 -2.46 -9.34 -13.79
CA ASP A 265 -1.83 -10.04 -14.92
C ASP A 265 -0.78 -9.15 -15.61
N LEU A 266 0.50 -9.33 -15.29
CA LEU A 266 1.62 -8.53 -15.82
C LEU A 266 2.21 -9.12 -17.10
N ASP A 267 1.87 -10.36 -17.46
CA ASP A 267 2.43 -11.03 -18.63
C ASP A 267 1.40 -11.55 -19.65
N GLY A 268 0.12 -11.29 -19.38
CA GLY A 268 -1.00 -11.57 -20.27
C GLY A 268 -1.39 -13.04 -20.30
N ASP A 269 -1.06 -13.84 -19.28
CA ASP A 269 -1.37 -15.28 -19.23
C ASP A 269 -2.76 -15.60 -18.67
N GLY A 270 -3.46 -14.60 -18.14
CA GLY A 270 -4.81 -14.67 -17.59
C GLY A 270 -4.87 -15.08 -16.11
N LEU A 271 -3.73 -15.24 -15.44
CA LEU A 271 -3.65 -15.30 -13.98
C LEU A 271 -3.07 -13.98 -13.46
N ASP A 272 -3.57 -13.51 -12.32
CA ASP A 272 -2.97 -12.35 -11.70
C ASP A 272 -1.62 -12.72 -11.06
N ASP A 273 -0.62 -11.89 -11.30
CA ASP A 273 0.72 -11.99 -10.76
C ASP A 273 0.85 -11.17 -9.47
N ILE A 274 1.88 -11.44 -8.67
CA ILE A 274 2.13 -10.69 -7.44
C ILE A 274 3.30 -9.73 -7.64
N LEU A 275 3.03 -8.44 -7.42
CA LEU A 275 4.01 -7.38 -7.38
C LEU A 275 4.13 -6.86 -5.94
N VAL A 276 5.34 -6.81 -5.38
CA VAL A 276 5.52 -6.45 -3.97
C VAL A 276 6.77 -5.61 -3.76
N ALA A 277 6.61 -4.50 -3.03
CA ALA A 277 7.74 -3.71 -2.58
C ALA A 277 8.57 -4.55 -1.61
N ALA A 278 9.89 -4.52 -1.76
CA ALA A 278 10.82 -5.28 -0.94
C ALA A 278 12.03 -4.43 -0.53
N GLU A 279 12.80 -4.94 0.44
CA GLU A 279 13.92 -4.23 1.07
C GLU A 279 14.86 -3.56 0.06
N TRP A 280 15.23 -4.28 -1.02
CA TRP A 280 16.21 -3.82 -2.03
C TRP A 280 15.59 -3.66 -3.42
N GLY A 281 14.28 -3.39 -3.49
CA GLY A 281 13.62 -3.05 -4.75
C GLY A 281 12.22 -3.62 -4.89
N LEU A 282 11.85 -3.91 -6.12
CA LEU A 282 10.56 -4.47 -6.47
C LEU A 282 10.71 -5.96 -6.71
N GLN A 283 9.80 -6.78 -6.19
CA GLN A 283 9.75 -8.19 -6.51
C GLN A 283 8.49 -8.54 -7.28
N VAL A 284 8.68 -9.34 -8.32
CA VAL A 284 7.61 -9.81 -9.20
C VAL A 284 7.59 -11.32 -9.16
N PHE A 285 6.41 -11.88 -8.94
CA PHE A 285 6.19 -13.30 -8.95
C PHE A 285 5.06 -13.63 -9.91
N PHE A 286 5.41 -14.25 -11.04
CA PHE A 286 4.43 -14.63 -12.02
C PHE A 286 3.69 -15.90 -11.59
N ALA A 287 2.36 -15.85 -11.60
CA ALA A 287 1.52 -17.00 -11.32
C ALA A 287 1.57 -17.97 -12.50
N ARG A 288 1.79 -19.26 -12.21
CA ARG A 288 1.83 -20.31 -13.23
C ARG A 288 1.03 -21.50 -12.79
N ARG A 289 0.09 -21.91 -13.65
CA ARG A 289 -0.64 -23.15 -13.46
C ARG A 289 0.20 -24.35 -13.91
N ASP A 290 0.43 -25.27 -13.00
CA ASP A 290 1.02 -26.57 -13.29
C ASP A 290 0.00 -27.44 -14.02
N THR A 291 0.21 -27.66 -15.32
CA THR A 291 -0.74 -28.31 -16.22
C THR A 291 -1.21 -29.71 -15.78
N PRO A 292 -0.37 -30.57 -15.16
CA PRO A 292 -0.79 -31.90 -14.72
C PRO A 292 -1.62 -31.91 -13.42
N THR A 293 -1.42 -30.95 -12.52
CA THR A 293 -2.06 -30.93 -11.19
C THR A 293 -3.14 -29.86 -11.05
N GLY A 294 -3.09 -28.81 -11.88
CA GLY A 294 -3.90 -27.61 -11.75
C GLY A 294 -3.42 -26.66 -10.65
N ALA A 295 -2.42 -27.04 -9.86
CA ALA A 295 -1.86 -26.23 -8.79
C ALA A 295 -1.18 -24.99 -9.35
N VAL A 296 -1.24 -23.88 -8.62
CA VAL A 296 -0.51 -22.67 -8.98
C VAL A 296 0.85 -22.65 -8.27
N ARG A 297 1.86 -22.16 -8.97
CA ARG A 297 3.16 -21.79 -8.40
C ARG A 297 3.49 -20.37 -8.78
N PHE A 298 4.33 -19.73 -7.98
CA PHE A 298 4.78 -18.37 -8.20
C PHE A 298 6.26 -18.39 -8.61
N GLU A 299 6.53 -17.96 -9.84
CA GLU A 299 7.87 -17.90 -10.42
C GLU A 299 8.45 -16.50 -10.27
N GLU A 300 9.55 -16.37 -9.53
CA GLU A 300 10.23 -15.09 -9.35
C GLU A 300 10.80 -14.58 -10.69
N ARG A 301 10.52 -13.31 -10.99
CA ARG A 301 10.83 -12.64 -12.27
C ARG A 301 11.32 -11.20 -12.10
N SER A 302 11.89 -10.86 -10.94
CA SER A 302 12.34 -9.50 -10.64
C SER A 302 13.72 -9.18 -11.23
N GLN A 303 14.42 -10.16 -11.80
CA GLN A 303 15.76 -9.97 -12.36
C GLN A 303 15.75 -8.88 -13.45
N GLY A 304 16.48 -7.79 -13.21
CA GLY A 304 16.60 -6.67 -14.14
C GLY A 304 15.86 -5.41 -13.70
N LEU A 305 14.97 -5.49 -12.72
CA LEU A 305 14.39 -4.32 -12.06
C LEU A 305 15.47 -3.64 -11.22
N LYS A 306 15.96 -2.48 -11.68
CA LYS A 306 17.05 -1.74 -11.04
C LYS A 306 16.48 -0.65 -10.13
N VAL A 307 16.11 -1.01 -8.92
CA VAL A 307 15.99 -0.03 -7.83
C VAL A 307 17.39 0.20 -7.24
N PRO A 308 17.79 1.42 -6.85
CA PRO A 308 19.12 1.67 -6.29
C PRO A 308 19.44 0.70 -5.14
N GLU A 309 20.63 0.10 -5.19
CA GLU A 309 21.13 -0.78 -4.13
C GLU A 309 21.51 0.06 -2.91
N ASN A 310 20.95 -0.27 -1.73
CA ASN A 310 20.96 0.51 -0.48
C ASN A 310 20.03 1.73 -0.59
N ILE A 311 19.03 2.03 0.26
CA ILE A 311 18.63 1.65 1.62
C ILE A 311 17.63 0.49 1.66
N GLY A 312 17.64 -0.28 2.75
CA GLY A 312 16.42 -0.98 3.19
C GLY A 312 15.26 0.00 3.38
N ASN A 313 14.20 -0.17 2.58
CA ASN A 313 12.99 0.66 2.47
C ASN A 313 13.08 1.90 1.55
N SER A 314 13.89 1.86 0.48
CA SER A 314 13.91 2.94 -0.52
C SER A 314 12.67 2.96 -1.41
N LEU A 315 12.10 1.81 -1.79
CA LEU A 315 10.87 1.77 -2.58
C LEU A 315 9.65 1.98 -1.67
N TYR A 316 8.90 3.05 -1.93
CA TYR A 316 7.72 3.38 -1.15
C TYR A 316 6.45 2.90 -1.83
N SER A 317 6.35 3.11 -3.14
CA SER A 317 5.16 2.78 -3.90
C SER A 317 5.51 2.42 -5.34
N PHE A 318 4.64 1.65 -5.95
CA PHE A 318 4.66 1.29 -7.36
C PHE A 318 3.23 1.12 -7.85
N VAL A 319 3.07 1.02 -9.17
CA VAL A 319 1.78 0.75 -9.81
C VAL A 319 2.04 -0.05 -11.09
N ALA A 320 1.29 -1.13 -11.28
CA ALA A 320 1.16 -1.75 -12.58
C ALA A 320 0.11 -0.98 -13.41
N CYS A 321 0.49 -0.55 -14.61
CA CYS A 321 -0.33 0.39 -15.36
C CYS A 321 -0.08 0.34 -16.86
N GLU A 322 -1.06 0.84 -17.60
CA GLU A 322 -1.01 1.02 -19.05
C GLU A 322 -0.36 2.36 -19.36
N LEU A 323 0.94 2.39 -19.66
CA LEU A 323 1.66 3.62 -19.98
C LEU A 323 1.78 3.84 -21.48
N THR A 324 1.68 2.77 -22.27
CA THR A 324 1.92 2.80 -23.72
C THR A 324 0.65 2.76 -24.57
N GLY A 325 -0.46 2.35 -23.98
CA GLY A 325 -1.70 2.01 -24.68
C GLY A 325 -1.68 0.61 -25.31
N THR A 326 -0.73 -0.24 -24.93
CA THR A 326 -0.61 -1.62 -25.38
C THR A 326 -0.21 -2.58 -24.25
N ALA A 327 -0.96 -3.68 -24.13
CA ALA A 327 -0.60 -4.80 -23.27
C ALA A 327 0.74 -5.47 -23.68
N PRO A 328 1.47 -6.11 -22.75
CA PRO A 328 1.16 -6.24 -21.31
C PRO A 328 1.39 -4.95 -20.52
N LEU A 329 0.81 -4.88 -19.32
CA LEU A 329 0.97 -3.74 -18.41
C LEU A 329 2.45 -3.48 -18.10
N GLU A 330 2.78 -2.21 -17.93
CA GLU A 330 4.07 -1.76 -17.44
C GLU A 330 4.06 -1.52 -15.93
N VAL A 331 5.24 -1.30 -15.36
CA VAL A 331 5.40 -1.06 -13.93
C VAL A 331 6.12 0.25 -13.71
N ALA A 332 5.45 1.19 -13.06
CA ALA A 332 6.05 2.44 -12.60
C ALA A 332 6.32 2.35 -11.10
N PHE A 333 7.39 3.00 -10.64
CA PHE A 333 7.79 2.94 -9.24
C PHE A 333 8.32 4.28 -8.76
N CYS A 334 8.24 4.50 -7.45
CA CYS A 334 8.87 5.64 -6.81
C CYS A 334 9.39 5.33 -5.40
N GLY A 335 10.32 6.15 -4.94
CA GLY A 335 11.02 5.92 -3.70
C GLY A 335 11.76 7.12 -3.13
N LEU A 336 12.43 6.86 -2.02
CA LEU A 336 13.32 7.81 -1.37
C LEU A 336 14.78 7.52 -1.75
N ALA A 337 15.56 8.60 -1.87
CA ALA A 337 16.99 8.53 -2.04
C ALA A 337 17.69 7.89 -0.83
N ASP A 338 18.67 7.03 -1.10
CA ASP A 338 19.68 6.69 -0.09
C ASP A 338 20.61 7.87 0.17
N PRO A 339 20.66 8.41 1.41
CA PRO A 339 21.66 9.41 1.76
C PRO A 339 23.11 8.91 1.61
N ALA A 340 23.35 7.60 1.54
CA ALA A 340 24.65 6.96 1.33
C ALA A 340 25.02 6.75 -0.15
N ILE A 341 24.06 6.76 -1.08
CA ILE A 341 24.33 6.71 -2.52
C ILE A 341 24.61 8.12 -3.04
N PRO A 342 25.64 8.32 -3.89
CA PRO A 342 25.90 9.62 -4.51
C PRO A 342 24.67 10.14 -5.26
N GLU A 343 24.39 11.44 -5.18
CA GLU A 343 23.24 12.07 -5.84
C GLU A 343 23.12 11.59 -7.29
N GLY A 344 24.16 11.74 -8.13
CA GLY A 344 24.13 11.31 -9.53
C GLY A 344 23.83 9.81 -9.82
N GLU A 345 23.74 8.96 -8.79
CA GLU A 345 23.40 7.54 -8.87
C GLU A 345 21.99 7.21 -8.32
N HIS A 346 21.23 8.20 -7.81
CA HIS A 346 19.84 7.98 -7.38
C HIS A 346 18.93 7.60 -8.57
N ASN A 347 17.97 6.72 -8.31
CA ASN A 347 16.90 6.31 -9.23
C ASN A 347 15.59 6.20 -8.45
N ASN A 348 15.04 7.36 -8.07
CA ASN A 348 13.92 7.44 -7.13
C ASN A 348 12.54 7.43 -7.81
N ALA A 349 12.49 7.45 -9.13
CA ALA A 349 11.27 7.28 -9.91
C ALA A 349 11.67 6.69 -11.27
N GLY A 350 10.92 5.70 -11.73
CA GLY A 350 11.19 5.06 -13.01
C GLY A 350 10.04 4.16 -13.46
N ALA A 351 10.20 3.61 -14.67
CA ALA A 351 9.21 2.76 -15.32
C ALA A 351 9.90 1.63 -16.11
N TYR A 352 9.32 0.44 -16.03
CA TYR A 352 9.81 -0.76 -16.68
C TYR A 352 8.69 -1.47 -17.45
N ARG A 353 9.05 -2.08 -18.57
CA ARG A 353 8.18 -2.98 -19.33
C ARG A 353 8.73 -4.39 -19.37
N TRP A 354 7.85 -5.38 -19.33
CA TRP A 354 8.22 -6.76 -19.53
C TRP A 354 8.37 -7.08 -21.03
N THR A 355 9.48 -7.72 -21.40
CA THR A 355 9.80 -8.04 -22.81
C THR A 355 9.62 -9.52 -23.15
N GLY A 356 9.10 -10.32 -22.22
CA GLY A 356 9.02 -11.79 -22.33
C GLY A 356 10.27 -12.51 -21.80
N GLU A 357 11.45 -11.87 -21.84
CA GLU A 357 12.71 -12.44 -21.33
C GLU A 357 13.31 -11.65 -20.16
N GLY A 358 12.88 -10.40 -19.96
CA GLY A 358 13.40 -9.50 -18.93
C GLY A 358 12.71 -8.14 -18.95
N TRP A 359 13.20 -7.25 -18.08
CA TRP A 359 12.68 -5.88 -17.93
C TRP A 359 13.51 -4.87 -18.72
N GLU A 360 12.82 -4.00 -19.45
CA GLU A 360 13.38 -2.85 -20.15
C GLU A 360 12.92 -1.55 -19.49
N GLN A 361 13.85 -0.64 -19.22
CA GLN A 361 13.58 0.66 -18.62
C GLN A 361 13.14 1.66 -19.71
N PHE A 362 12.06 2.41 -19.46
CA PHE A 362 11.54 3.41 -20.40
C PHE A 362 10.93 4.64 -19.67
N ASP A 363 11.78 5.42 -19.02
CA ASP A 363 11.37 6.46 -18.06
C ASP A 363 12.04 7.82 -18.30
N GLN A 364 12.26 8.17 -19.56
CA GLN A 364 12.90 9.42 -19.91
C GLN A 364 12.09 10.60 -19.37
N GLY A 365 12.76 11.55 -18.71
CA GLY A 365 12.14 12.74 -18.14
C GLY A 365 11.60 12.59 -16.72
N LEU A 366 11.50 11.38 -16.18
CA LEU A 366 11.21 11.20 -14.77
C LEU A 366 12.38 11.67 -13.89
N PRO A 367 12.09 12.25 -12.72
CA PRO A 367 13.11 12.78 -11.82
C PRO A 367 13.82 11.66 -11.06
N SER A 368 15.07 11.37 -11.41
CA SER A 368 15.87 10.35 -10.73
C SER A 368 16.37 10.75 -9.32
N GLN A 369 16.38 12.06 -9.03
CA GLN A 369 17.00 12.67 -7.84
C GLN A 369 16.03 13.15 -6.76
N ARG A 370 14.73 13.02 -7.00
CA ARG A 370 13.70 13.54 -6.09
C ARG A 370 13.01 12.41 -5.35
N ALA A 371 12.69 12.65 -4.10
CA ALA A 371 12.10 11.64 -3.24
C ALA A 371 10.57 11.71 -3.32
N PHE A 372 9.95 10.57 -3.59
CA PHE A 372 8.49 10.42 -3.63
C PHE A 372 8.07 9.29 -2.70
N ARG A 373 6.82 9.36 -2.25
CA ARG A 373 6.18 8.38 -1.39
C ARG A 373 5.08 7.63 -2.09
N ASP A 374 4.54 8.19 -3.16
CA ASP A 374 3.43 7.61 -3.86
C ASP A 374 3.53 7.86 -5.36
N ILE A 375 3.07 6.89 -6.14
CA ILE A 375 2.98 6.96 -7.59
C ILE A 375 1.70 6.28 -8.06
N LEU A 376 0.97 6.96 -8.94
CA LEU A 376 -0.24 6.45 -9.57
C LEU A 376 -0.20 6.73 -11.07
N SER A 377 -1.00 6.00 -11.82
CA SER A 377 -1.11 6.14 -13.27
C SER A 377 -2.56 6.20 -13.74
N ALA A 378 -2.84 7.10 -14.67
CA ALA A 378 -4.07 7.15 -15.45
C ALA A 378 -3.89 8.06 -16.68
N ASP A 379 -4.76 7.94 -17.67
CA ASP A 379 -4.81 8.86 -18.81
C ASP A 379 -5.54 10.15 -18.42
N PHE A 380 -4.83 11.14 -17.88
CA PHE A 380 -5.42 12.37 -17.34
C PHE A 380 -5.81 13.37 -18.43
N ASN A 381 -5.18 13.25 -19.60
CA ASN A 381 -5.39 14.14 -20.74
C ASN A 381 -6.23 13.52 -21.88
N ALA A 382 -6.63 12.26 -21.74
CA ALA A 382 -7.39 11.46 -22.69
C ALA A 382 -6.69 11.26 -24.04
N ASP A 383 -5.35 11.14 -24.05
CA ASP A 383 -4.57 10.92 -25.27
C ASP A 383 -4.33 9.44 -25.61
N GLY A 384 -4.80 8.53 -24.75
CA GLY A 384 -4.66 7.07 -24.90
C GLY A 384 -3.36 6.50 -24.31
N HIS A 385 -2.55 7.32 -23.65
CA HIS A 385 -1.35 6.92 -22.95
C HIS A 385 -1.47 7.19 -21.44
N GLY A 386 -0.78 6.37 -20.64
CA GLY A 386 -0.78 6.57 -19.20
C GLY A 386 0.13 7.72 -18.79
N ASP A 387 -0.42 8.62 -17.99
CA ASP A 387 0.30 9.67 -17.30
C ASP A 387 0.60 9.25 -15.86
N LEU A 388 1.55 9.94 -15.21
CA LEU A 388 1.98 9.62 -13.85
C LEU A 388 1.75 10.76 -12.87
N VAL A 389 1.17 10.45 -11.72
CA VAL A 389 1.11 11.34 -10.56
C VAL A 389 2.09 10.86 -9.50
N LEU A 390 3.02 11.73 -9.09
CA LEU A 390 3.99 11.43 -8.04
C LEU A 390 3.81 12.37 -6.85
N SER A 391 3.69 11.81 -5.64
CA SER A 391 3.55 12.58 -4.40
C SER A 391 4.79 12.48 -3.54
N GLY A 392 5.25 13.59 -2.93
CA GLY A 392 6.48 13.55 -2.15
C GLY A 392 6.69 14.71 -1.17
N PRO A 393 7.49 14.50 -0.10
CA PRO A 393 7.85 15.56 0.83
C PRO A 393 8.53 16.73 0.14
N GLY A 394 7.99 17.94 0.33
CA GLY A 394 8.53 19.17 -0.27
C GLY A 394 8.29 19.33 -1.78
N GLN A 395 7.74 18.31 -2.46
CA GLN A 395 7.34 18.39 -3.87
C GLN A 395 5.83 18.58 -4.03
N GLY A 396 5.03 18.18 -3.04
CA GLY A 396 3.58 18.10 -3.20
C GLY A 396 3.21 16.93 -4.11
N VAL A 397 2.07 17.04 -4.79
CA VAL A 397 1.65 16.11 -5.84
C VAL A 397 2.01 16.73 -7.19
N VAL A 398 2.75 16.00 -8.03
CA VAL A 398 3.27 16.45 -9.32
C VAL A 398 2.72 15.53 -10.42
N LEU A 399 2.17 16.11 -11.49
CA LEU A 399 1.69 15.37 -12.66
C LEU A 399 2.72 15.39 -13.79
N PHE A 400 2.94 14.24 -14.41
CA PHE A 400 3.80 14.00 -15.55
C PHE A 400 2.98 13.39 -16.69
N LEU A 401 2.89 14.07 -17.83
CA LEU A 401 2.23 13.48 -19.00
C LEU A 401 3.16 12.53 -19.73
N GLY A 402 2.66 11.35 -20.08
CA GLY A 402 3.35 10.34 -20.89
C GLY A 402 3.10 10.57 -22.38
N ASP A 403 4.02 10.13 -23.24
CA ASP A 403 3.84 10.14 -24.70
C ASP A 403 3.66 8.75 -25.31
N GLY A 404 3.48 7.73 -24.46
CA GLY A 404 3.43 6.31 -24.85
C GLY A 404 4.75 5.71 -25.32
N ALA A 405 5.78 6.52 -25.60
CA ALA A 405 7.11 6.08 -26.04
C ALA A 405 8.15 6.08 -24.90
N GLY A 406 7.73 6.38 -23.67
CA GLY A 406 8.57 6.42 -22.47
C GLY A 406 9.18 7.77 -22.16
N MET A 407 8.66 8.85 -22.75
CA MET A 407 8.99 10.22 -22.36
C MET A 407 7.88 10.78 -21.46
N PHE A 408 8.28 11.26 -20.29
CA PHE A 408 7.40 11.87 -19.30
C PHE A 408 7.76 13.34 -19.10
N LYS A 409 6.76 14.23 -19.22
CA LYS A 409 6.95 15.67 -19.07
C LYS A 409 6.14 16.21 -17.89
N ALA A 410 6.83 16.79 -16.91
CA ALA A 410 6.18 17.47 -15.79
C ALA A 410 5.29 18.63 -16.29
N GLN A 411 4.01 18.64 -15.89
CA GLN A 411 3.06 19.71 -16.24
C GLN A 411 2.76 20.67 -15.09
N GLY A 412 2.90 20.22 -13.83
CA GLY A 412 2.62 21.10 -12.69
C GLY A 412 2.48 20.38 -11.36
N GLN A 413 2.10 21.16 -10.35
CA GLN A 413 1.83 20.70 -8.98
C GLN A 413 0.39 21.05 -8.60
N PHE A 414 -0.26 20.15 -7.85
CA PHE A 414 -1.54 20.44 -7.21
C PHE A 414 -1.32 21.41 -6.04
N GLN A 415 -2.04 22.53 -6.03
CA GLN A 415 -1.95 23.48 -4.93
C GLN A 415 -2.55 22.90 -3.64
N ASN A 416 -2.07 23.39 -2.48
CA ASN A 416 -2.63 23.09 -1.15
C ASN A 416 -2.66 21.60 -0.75
N THR A 417 -1.89 20.73 -1.41
CA THR A 417 -1.83 19.30 -1.09
C THR A 417 -0.85 18.93 0.02
N GLY A 418 -0.07 19.87 0.56
CA GLY A 418 0.71 19.70 1.80
C GLY A 418 1.49 18.40 1.94
N ALA A 419 2.71 18.32 1.39
CA ALA A 419 3.76 17.30 1.65
C ALA A 419 3.31 15.84 1.96
N GLY A 420 3.17 15.03 0.91
CA GLY A 420 3.43 13.58 0.94
C GLY A 420 2.30 12.68 1.46
N GLY A 421 1.05 13.00 1.10
CA GLY A 421 -0.10 12.11 1.29
C GLY A 421 -0.12 10.94 0.31
N ASN A 422 -0.83 9.88 0.70
CA ASN A 422 -1.14 8.78 -0.20
C ASN A 422 -2.35 9.16 -1.05
N CYS A 423 -2.41 8.69 -2.28
CA CYS A 423 -3.38 9.11 -3.28
C CYS A 423 -4.14 7.88 -3.81
N SER A 424 -5.27 8.11 -4.46
CA SER A 424 -5.90 7.12 -5.35
C SER A 424 -6.60 7.81 -6.51
N ILE A 425 -6.89 7.02 -7.55
CA ILE A 425 -7.58 7.46 -8.75
C ILE A 425 -8.90 6.70 -8.87
N GLY A 426 -9.93 7.39 -9.35
CA GLY A 426 -11.26 6.84 -9.65
C GLY A 426 -12.04 7.77 -10.56
N ASP A 427 -13.28 7.45 -10.88
CA ASP A 427 -14.22 8.32 -11.62
C ASP A 427 -15.38 8.68 -10.69
N VAL A 428 -15.14 9.73 -9.88
CA VAL A 428 -15.97 10.10 -8.73
C VAL A 428 -17.28 10.75 -9.16
N ASP A 429 -17.35 11.29 -10.38
CA ASP A 429 -18.56 11.88 -10.92
C ASP A 429 -19.06 11.30 -12.25
N GLN A 430 -18.47 10.18 -12.68
CA GLN A 430 -18.87 9.39 -13.85
C GLN A 430 -18.79 10.17 -15.17
N ASP A 431 -17.80 11.05 -15.27
CA ASP A 431 -17.55 11.82 -16.48
C ASP A 431 -16.53 11.17 -17.42
N GLY A 432 -16.01 10.00 -17.04
CA GLY A 432 -15.05 9.19 -17.78
C GLY A 432 -13.62 9.68 -17.66
N ARG A 433 -13.33 10.66 -16.80
CA ARG A 433 -11.98 11.17 -16.55
C ARG A 433 -11.48 10.74 -15.18
N PRO A 434 -10.16 10.49 -15.04
CA PRO A 434 -9.58 10.12 -13.77
C PRO A 434 -9.53 11.30 -12.80
N ASP A 435 -10.22 11.14 -11.67
CA ASP A 435 -10.20 12.01 -10.50
C ASP A 435 -9.17 11.54 -9.48
N ILE A 436 -8.88 12.37 -8.46
CA ILE A 436 -7.86 12.04 -7.45
C ILE A 436 -8.39 12.25 -6.03
N ALA A 437 -8.27 11.24 -5.18
CA ALA A 437 -8.38 11.38 -3.73
C ALA A 437 -6.98 11.39 -3.08
N ILE A 438 -6.81 12.17 -2.01
CA ILE A 438 -5.55 12.31 -1.28
C ILE A 438 -5.82 12.19 0.21
N SER A 439 -5.11 11.29 0.88
CA SER A 439 -5.04 11.16 2.33
C SER A 439 -3.75 11.80 2.86
N ASN A 440 -3.88 12.96 3.48
CA ASN A 440 -2.77 13.68 4.08
C ASN A 440 -2.58 13.27 5.54
N GLY A 441 -1.47 12.58 5.79
CA GLY A 441 -1.12 12.10 7.12
C GLY A 441 -0.43 13.15 7.99
N ALA A 442 -1.14 13.63 9.02
CA ALA A 442 -0.54 14.42 10.08
C ALA A 442 0.17 13.58 11.17
N THR A 443 0.89 14.29 12.05
CA THR A 443 1.32 13.74 13.34
C THR A 443 0.34 14.16 14.45
N LYS A 444 0.29 13.43 15.56
CA LYS A 444 -0.50 13.81 16.75
C LYS A 444 -0.27 15.25 17.25
N ARG A 445 0.92 15.80 16.98
CA ARG A 445 1.30 17.15 17.43
C ARG A 445 0.82 18.26 16.50
N ARG A 446 0.39 17.91 15.28
CA ARG A 446 -0.11 18.83 14.25
C ARG A 446 -1.24 18.19 13.42
N PRO A 447 -2.35 17.72 14.05
CA PRO A 447 -3.45 17.06 13.34
C PRO A 447 -4.12 17.98 12.29
N ASP A 448 -3.99 19.29 12.48
CA ASP A 448 -4.41 20.36 11.58
C ASP A 448 -3.69 20.37 10.23
N ALA A 449 -2.57 19.66 10.10
CA ALA A 449 -1.81 19.55 8.86
C ALA A 449 -2.22 18.34 7.99
N GLY A 450 -3.22 17.56 8.42
CA GLY A 450 -3.71 16.38 7.72
C GLY A 450 -5.11 16.59 7.14
N GLY A 451 -5.70 15.53 6.60
CA GLY A 451 -7.07 15.55 6.11
C GLY A 451 -7.24 14.68 4.87
N ILE A 452 -8.47 14.62 4.37
CA ILE A 452 -8.80 13.98 3.09
C ILE A 452 -9.21 15.07 2.12
N LYS A 453 -8.68 15.00 0.90
CA LYS A 453 -9.06 15.89 -0.21
C LYS A 453 -9.45 15.06 -1.42
N VAL A 454 -10.41 15.53 -2.19
CA VAL A 454 -10.80 14.92 -3.46
C VAL A 454 -10.88 16.00 -4.54
N PHE A 455 -10.36 15.70 -5.71
CA PHE A 455 -10.24 16.61 -6.85
C PHE A 455 -10.85 15.99 -8.09
N LEU A 456 -11.78 16.70 -8.72
CA LEU A 456 -12.37 16.28 -10.00
C LEU A 456 -11.54 16.80 -11.16
N ASN A 457 -11.30 15.96 -12.17
CA ASN A 457 -10.63 16.34 -13.39
C ASN A 457 -11.59 17.00 -14.38
N ARG A 458 -11.43 18.31 -14.53
CA ARG A 458 -12.20 19.16 -15.45
C ARG A 458 -11.43 19.53 -16.72
N ALA A 459 -10.32 18.84 -17.00
CA ALA A 459 -9.57 19.02 -18.23
C ALA A 459 -10.51 18.91 -19.45
N VAL A 460 -10.36 19.85 -20.37
CA VAL A 460 -10.96 19.73 -21.70
C VAL A 460 -9.99 18.87 -22.50
N ALA A 461 -10.49 17.79 -23.13
CA ALA A 461 -9.67 16.91 -23.97
C ALA A 461 -8.80 17.76 -24.92
N PHE A 462 -7.54 17.35 -25.12
CA PHE A 462 -6.66 18.04 -26.06
C PHE A 462 -7.30 17.96 -27.46
N GLU A 463 -7.69 19.11 -28.03
CA GLU A 463 -7.94 19.17 -29.47
C GLU A 463 -6.59 19.01 -30.16
N GLU A 464 -6.45 17.97 -30.99
CA GLU A 464 -5.26 17.65 -31.80
C GLU A 464 -4.71 18.82 -32.63
#